data_AF-A0A533YKP8-F1
#
_entry.id   AF-A0A533YKP8-F1
#
_cell.length_a   1.000
_cell.length_b   1.000
_cell.length_c   1.000
_cell.angle_alpha   90.00
_cell.angle_beta   90.00
_cell.angle_gamma   90.00
#
_symmetry.space_group_name_H-M   'P 1'
#
loop_
_entity.id
_entity.type
_entity.pdbx_description
1 polymer ?
#
loop_
_entity_poly.entity_id
_entity_poly.type
_entity_poly.pdbx_seq_one_letter_code
_entity_poly.pdbx_strand_id
1 'polypeptide(L)'
;MNRTSIIISTMAATFLGAAIYLWVPGRITPAEIPTLSLRTGSANASSEFLNAQKAVGYYRDQISKHPEVSKNYIELAQLFLQESRVTGRHHEYIPKARYLIDKALGCDPENYEARIIKASRLMTLHHFTEAREIAE
;
A
#
# COMPACT_ATOMS: atom_id res chain seq x y z
N MET A 1 -10.67 -37.04 41.87
CA MET A 1 -10.50 -36.03 40.81
C MET A 1 -11.82 -35.98 40.03
N ASN A 2 -12.59 -34.91 40.20
CA ASN A 2 -14.02 -34.90 39.83
C ASN A 2 -14.17 -34.57 38.34
N ARG A 3 -14.91 -35.40 37.59
CA ARG A 3 -15.10 -35.25 36.13
C ARG A 3 -15.58 -33.85 35.73
N THR A 4 -16.32 -33.17 36.59
CA THR A 4 -16.80 -31.80 36.41
C THR A 4 -15.66 -30.75 36.37
N SER A 5 -14.59 -30.91 37.14
CA SER A 5 -13.47 -29.95 37.13
C SER A 5 -12.63 -30.06 35.86
N ILE A 6 -12.57 -31.24 35.24
CA ILE A 6 -11.84 -31.47 33.98
C ILE A 6 -12.60 -30.85 32.79
N ILE A 7 -13.93 -30.95 32.77
CA ILE A 7 -14.75 -30.37 31.69
C ILE A 7 -14.70 -28.84 31.75
N ILE A 8 -14.78 -28.25 32.95
CA ILE A 8 -14.71 -26.80 33.12
C ILE A 8 -13.33 -26.25 32.72
N SER A 9 -12.23 -26.92 33.07
CA SER A 9 -10.89 -26.45 32.67
C SER A 9 -10.67 -26.53 31.16
N THR A 10 -11.26 -27.52 30.50
CA THR A 10 -11.15 -27.71 29.05
C THR A 10 -11.96 -26.67 28.26
N MET A 11 -13.16 -26.30 28.74
CA MET A 11 -13.95 -25.21 28.18
C MET A 11 -13.31 -23.83 28.41
N ALA A 12 -12.70 -23.60 29.57
CA ALA A 12 -12.03 -22.34 29.86
C ALA A 12 -10.81 -22.11 28.95
N ALA A 13 -10.01 -23.17 28.69
CA ALA A 13 -8.83 -23.08 27.82
C ALA A 13 -9.20 -22.78 26.34
N THR A 14 -10.32 -23.32 25.86
CA THR A 14 -10.80 -23.09 24.49
C THR A 14 -11.37 -21.67 24.31
N PHE A 15 -12.12 -21.16 25.29
CA PHE A 15 -12.56 -19.77 25.28
C PHE A 15 -11.42 -18.76 25.36
N LEU A 16 -10.38 -19.04 26.16
CA LEU A 16 -9.20 -18.17 26.24
C LEU A 16 -8.45 -18.11 24.90
N GLY A 17 -8.29 -19.24 24.21
CA GLY A 17 -7.65 -19.30 22.90
C GLY A 17 -8.44 -18.52 21.83
N ALA A 18 -9.77 -18.62 21.83
CA ALA A 18 -10.63 -17.88 20.92
C ALA A 18 -10.61 -16.36 21.18
N ALA A 19 -10.59 -15.95 22.46
CA ALA A 19 -10.48 -14.55 22.85
C ALA A 19 -9.13 -13.94 22.44
N ILE A 20 -8.03 -14.68 22.60
CA ILE A 20 -6.70 -14.26 22.13
C ILE A 20 -6.72 -14.14 20.60
N TYR A 21 -7.25 -15.13 19.88
CA TYR A 21 -7.32 -15.10 18.41
C TYR A 21 -8.13 -13.91 17.88
N LEU A 22 -9.24 -13.56 18.53
CA LEU A 22 -10.07 -12.42 18.16
C LEU A 22 -9.49 -11.06 18.61
N TRP A 23 -8.60 -11.04 19.61
CA TRP A 23 -7.96 -9.82 20.12
C TRP A 23 -6.58 -9.54 19.53
N VAL A 24 -5.97 -10.46 18.78
CA VAL A 24 -4.76 -10.14 18.00
C VAL A 24 -5.16 -9.16 16.90
N PRO A 25 -4.80 -7.86 16.97
CA PRO A 25 -5.03 -6.94 15.88
C PRO A 25 -4.31 -7.51 14.65
N GLY A 26 -5.02 -7.57 13.52
CA GLY A 26 -4.58 -8.26 12.30
C GLY A 26 -3.09 -8.12 12.09
N ARG A 27 -2.38 -9.26 11.99
CA ARG A 27 -0.93 -9.32 11.80
C ARG A 27 -0.53 -8.29 10.75
N ILE A 28 0.13 -7.22 11.18
CA ILE A 28 0.73 -6.24 10.28
C ILE A 28 1.91 -6.97 9.63
N THR A 29 1.64 -7.76 8.60
CA THR A 29 2.69 -8.12 7.66
C THR A 29 3.20 -6.79 7.12
N PRO A 30 4.53 -6.52 7.12
CA PRO A 30 5.07 -5.35 6.44
C PRO A 30 4.44 -5.34 5.06
N ALA A 31 3.57 -4.36 4.79
CA ALA A 31 2.77 -4.38 3.58
C ALA A 31 3.73 -4.41 2.40
N GLU A 32 3.75 -5.55 1.71
CA GLU A 32 4.70 -5.84 0.65
C GLU A 32 4.65 -4.67 -0.33
N ILE A 33 5.82 -4.12 -0.68
CA ILE A 33 5.89 -3.03 -1.64
C ILE A 33 5.10 -3.49 -2.88
N PRO A 34 4.21 -2.70 -3.47
CA PRO A 34 3.37 -3.17 -4.57
C PRO A 34 4.19 -3.48 -5.83
N THR A 35 3.73 -4.45 -6.63
CA THR A 35 4.33 -4.80 -7.92
C THR A 35 3.36 -4.51 -9.08
N LEU A 36 3.92 -4.52 -10.28
CA LEU A 36 3.21 -4.35 -11.53
C LEU A 36 2.58 -5.70 -11.95
N SER A 37 1.33 -5.66 -12.40
CA SER A 37 0.69 -6.86 -12.94
C SER A 37 0.96 -6.95 -14.44
N LEU A 38 1.08 -8.17 -14.96
CA LEU A 38 1.29 -8.39 -16.39
C LEU A 38 0.12 -7.83 -17.22
N ARG A 39 0.44 -7.26 -18.38
CA ARG A 39 -0.57 -6.85 -19.37
C ARG A 39 -0.99 -8.07 -20.18
N THR A 40 -2.18 -8.02 -20.77
CA THR A 40 -2.68 -9.06 -21.67
C THR A 40 -2.25 -8.78 -23.12
N GLY A 41 -2.01 -9.84 -23.89
CA GLY A 41 -1.74 -9.74 -25.33
C GLY A 41 -0.40 -9.08 -25.69
N SER A 42 -0.33 -8.49 -26.89
CA SER A 42 0.91 -7.90 -27.45
C SER A 42 1.43 -6.70 -26.67
N ALA A 43 0.58 -6.02 -25.89
CA ALA A 43 0.97 -4.89 -25.04
C ALA A 43 2.00 -5.28 -23.96
N ASN A 44 2.03 -6.55 -23.54
CA ASN A 44 2.98 -7.08 -22.56
C ASN A 44 4.43 -7.13 -23.08
N ALA A 45 4.60 -7.27 -24.40
CA ALA A 45 5.92 -7.30 -25.04
C ALA A 45 6.37 -5.91 -25.54
N SER A 46 5.58 -4.86 -25.30
CA SER A 46 5.94 -3.51 -25.71
C SER A 46 7.16 -3.01 -24.95
N SER A 47 8.04 -2.28 -25.64
CA SER A 47 9.23 -1.67 -25.04
C SER A 47 8.88 -0.72 -23.89
N GLU A 48 7.79 0.03 -24.01
CA GLU A 48 7.25 0.89 -22.96
C GLU A 48 6.94 0.11 -21.69
N PHE A 49 6.20 -0.99 -21.80
CA PHE A 49 5.85 -1.81 -20.64
C PHE A 49 7.05 -2.53 -20.03
N LEU A 50 7.99 -3.00 -20.85
CA LEU A 50 9.24 -3.60 -20.37
C LEU A 50 10.07 -2.57 -19.57
N ASN A 51 10.09 -1.31 -20.01
CA ASN A 51 10.74 -0.23 -19.28
C ASN A 51 10.01 0.10 -17.97
N ALA A 52 8.68 0.11 -17.97
CA ALA A 52 7.88 0.30 -16.75
C ALA A 52 8.15 -0.80 -15.72
N GLN A 53 8.23 -2.07 -16.15
CA GLN A 53 8.58 -3.20 -15.28
C GLN A 53 9.99 -3.04 -14.68
N LYS A 54 10.98 -2.65 -15.49
CA LYS A 54 12.34 -2.38 -15.01
C LYS A 54 12.37 -1.24 -13.98
N ALA A 55 11.66 -0.14 -14.25
CA ALA A 55 11.59 1.00 -13.35
C ALA A 55 10.91 0.63 -12.01
N VAL A 56 9.82 -0.15 -12.05
CA VAL A 56 9.19 -0.67 -10.83
C VAL A 56 10.13 -1.59 -10.07
N GLY A 57 10.82 -2.51 -10.75
CA GLY A 57 11.84 -3.36 -10.13
C GLY A 57 12.93 -2.55 -9.45
N TYR A 58 13.43 -1.51 -10.12
CA TYR A 58 14.43 -0.59 -9.59
C TYR A 58 13.96 0.11 -8.33
N TYR A 59 12.81 0.80 -8.34
CA TYR A 59 12.36 1.52 -7.15
C TYR A 59 11.94 0.61 -6.00
N ARG A 60 11.46 -0.61 -6.27
CA ARG A 60 11.25 -1.63 -5.22
C ARG A 60 12.57 -2.00 -4.55
N ASP A 61 13.62 -2.23 -5.32
CA ASP A 61 14.97 -2.51 -4.80
C ASP A 61 15.53 -1.31 -4.01
N GLN A 62 15.34 -0.09 -4.52
CA GLN A 62 15.75 1.13 -3.81
C GLN A 62 14.99 1.30 -2.49
N ILE A 63 13.68 1.04 -2.43
CA ILE A 63 12.91 1.06 -1.18
C ILE A 63 13.39 -0.02 -0.22
N SER A 64 13.75 -1.20 -0.72
CA SER A 64 14.29 -2.27 0.14
C SER A 64 15.64 -1.90 0.75
N LYS A 65 16.47 -1.15 0.04
CA LYS A 65 17.82 -0.73 0.50
C LYS A 65 17.79 0.56 1.32
N HIS A 66 16.90 1.47 0.97
CA HIS A 66 16.80 2.84 1.48
C HIS A 66 15.32 3.18 1.79
N PRO A 67 14.70 2.50 2.77
CA PRO A 67 13.28 2.67 3.10
C PRO A 67 12.95 4.05 3.68
N GLU A 68 13.94 4.84 4.08
CA GLU A 68 13.82 6.20 4.59
C GLU A 68 13.72 7.27 3.49
N VAL A 69 14.08 6.93 2.25
CA VAL A 69 14.12 7.89 1.14
C VAL A 69 12.73 8.04 0.54
N SER A 70 12.03 9.11 0.92
CA SER A 70 10.67 9.44 0.46
C SER A 70 10.53 9.42 -1.07
N LYS A 71 11.53 9.95 -1.78
CA LYS A 71 11.57 9.99 -3.25
C LYS A 71 11.35 8.64 -3.92
N ASN A 72 11.90 7.56 -3.36
CA ASN A 72 11.75 6.22 -3.97
C ASN A 72 10.28 5.76 -4.00
N TYR A 73 9.51 6.09 -2.97
CA TYR A 73 8.08 5.80 -2.91
C TYR A 73 7.27 6.67 -3.87
N ILE A 74 7.63 7.96 -3.98
CA ILE A 74 6.95 8.91 -4.88
C ILE A 74 7.09 8.47 -6.32
N GLU A 75 8.30 8.14 -6.75
CA GLU A 75 8.60 7.69 -8.11
C GLU A 75 7.86 6.38 -8.43
N LEU A 76 7.84 5.43 -7.49
CA LEU A 76 7.07 4.20 -7.66
C LEU A 76 5.56 4.47 -7.73
N ALA A 77 5.04 5.42 -6.95
CA ALA A 77 3.64 5.83 -7.01
C ALA A 77 3.29 6.42 -8.38
N GLN A 78 4.15 7.26 -8.94
CA GLN A 78 3.96 7.84 -10.26
C GLN A 78 3.91 6.79 -11.37
N LEU A 79 4.76 5.77 -11.31
CA LEU A 79 4.70 4.63 -12.24
C LEU A 79 3.34 3.93 -12.19
N PHE A 80 2.77 3.71 -11.00
CA PHE A 80 1.44 3.15 -10.89
C PHE A 80 0.34 4.11 -11.38
N LEU A 81 0.45 5.41 -11.12
CA LEU A 81 -0.48 6.40 -11.68
C LEU A 81 -0.39 6.45 -13.21
N GLN A 82 0.79 6.28 -13.80
CA GLN A 82 0.97 6.17 -15.25
C GLN A 82 0.31 4.90 -15.77
N GLU A 83 0.60 3.75 -15.16
CA GLU A 83 -0.03 2.49 -15.57
C GLU A 83 -1.55 2.52 -15.47
N SER A 84 -2.08 3.18 -14.43
CA SER A 84 -3.51 3.42 -14.29
C SER A 84 -4.10 4.13 -15.51
N ARG A 85 -3.36 5.08 -16.11
CA ARG A 85 -3.80 5.85 -17.28
C ARG A 85 -3.65 5.06 -18.57
N VAL A 86 -2.53 4.35 -18.72
CA VAL A 86 -2.24 3.55 -19.94
C VAL A 86 -3.20 2.37 -20.07
N THR A 87 -3.49 1.69 -18.96
CA THR A 87 -4.30 0.46 -18.96
C THR A 87 -5.77 0.68 -18.63
N GLY A 88 -6.14 1.85 -18.11
CA GLY A 88 -7.49 2.13 -17.58
C GLY A 88 -7.82 1.37 -16.28
N ARG A 89 -6.88 0.62 -15.70
CA ARG A 89 -7.12 -0.18 -14.49
C ARG A 89 -6.99 0.65 -13.21
N HIS A 90 -7.83 1.67 -13.10
CA HIS A 90 -7.85 2.62 -11.99
C HIS A 90 -8.03 1.95 -10.62
N HIS A 91 -8.96 0.98 -10.55
CA HIS A 91 -9.26 0.25 -9.33
C HIS A 91 -8.05 -0.50 -8.75
N GLU A 92 -7.11 -0.92 -9.60
CA GLU A 92 -5.92 -1.64 -9.15
C GLU A 92 -4.78 -0.69 -8.79
N TYR A 93 -4.51 0.28 -9.66
CA TYR A 93 -3.27 1.06 -9.58
C TYR A 93 -3.38 2.32 -8.74
N ILE A 94 -4.56 2.97 -8.67
CA ILE A 94 -4.75 4.15 -7.81
C ILE A 94 -4.56 3.81 -6.31
N PRO A 95 -5.09 2.69 -5.78
CA PRO A 95 -4.84 2.32 -4.39
C PRO A 95 -3.37 2.04 -4.08
N LYS A 96 -2.63 1.40 -5.01
CA LYS A 96 -1.18 1.16 -4.90
C LYS A 96 -0.40 2.46 -4.82
N ALA A 97 -0.70 3.40 -5.72
CA ALA A 97 -0.08 4.73 -5.70
C ALA A 97 -0.39 5.49 -4.41
N ARG A 98 -1.65 5.47 -3.94
CA ARG A 98 -2.04 6.11 -2.67
C ARG A 98 -1.22 5.57 -1.50
N TYR A 99 -1.13 4.25 -1.37
CA TYR A 99 -0.35 3.62 -0.31
C TYR A 99 1.11 4.11 -0.30
N LEU A 100 1.73 4.21 -1.47
CA LEU A 100 3.10 4.68 -1.59
C LEU A 100 3.27 6.16 -1.27
N ILE A 101 2.32 7.02 -1.65
CA ILE A 101 2.33 8.43 -1.26
C ILE A 101 2.17 8.59 0.26
N ASP A 102 1.30 7.80 0.89
CA ASP A 102 1.19 7.80 2.35
C ASP A 102 2.47 7.30 3.03
N LYS A 103 3.21 6.36 2.42
CA LYS A 103 4.55 5.96 2.88
C LYS A 103 5.59 7.07 2.71
N ALA A 104 5.60 7.75 1.56
CA ALA A 104 6.49 8.87 1.31
C ALA A 104 6.32 9.98 2.36
N LEU A 105 5.07 10.34 2.67
CA LEU A 105 4.73 11.31 3.71
C LEU A 105 5.02 10.81 5.14
N GLY A 106 5.06 9.49 5.35
CA GLY A 106 5.54 8.91 6.60
C GLY A 106 7.05 9.05 6.80
N CYS A 107 7.82 9.10 5.70
CA CYS A 107 9.27 9.35 5.72
C CYS A 107 9.57 10.85 5.82
N ASP A 108 8.85 11.66 5.04
CA ASP A 108 9.02 13.12 4.94
C ASP A 108 7.64 13.78 4.84
N PRO A 109 7.03 14.19 5.97
CA PRO A 109 5.69 14.77 6.00
C PRO A 109 5.56 16.06 5.20
N GLU A 110 6.65 16.82 5.07
CA GLU A 110 6.70 18.11 4.38
C GLU A 110 7.12 17.97 2.91
N ASN A 111 7.20 16.75 2.40
CA ASN A 111 7.58 16.50 1.02
C ASN A 111 6.56 17.13 0.06
N TYR A 112 6.96 18.24 -0.56
CA TYR A 112 6.10 19.03 -1.43
C TYR A 112 5.45 18.19 -2.55
N GLU A 113 6.23 17.33 -3.21
CA GLU A 113 5.72 16.51 -4.32
C GLU A 113 4.68 15.50 -3.85
N ALA A 114 4.93 14.81 -2.74
CA ALA A 114 3.97 13.88 -2.16
C ALA A 114 2.68 14.59 -1.69
N ARG A 115 2.81 15.78 -1.07
CA ARG A 115 1.67 16.61 -0.63
C ARG A 115 0.81 17.04 -1.82
N ILE A 116 1.41 17.51 -2.92
CA ILE A 116 0.68 17.91 -4.14
C ILE A 116 -0.04 16.72 -4.78
N ILE A 117 0.59 15.55 -4.86
CA ILE A 117 -0.06 14.34 -5.40
C ILE A 117 -1.27 13.94 -4.54
N LYS A 118 -1.14 14.00 -3.21
CA LYS A 118 -2.24 13.70 -2.28
C LYS A 118 -3.36 14.73 -2.37
N ALA A 119 -3.04 16.03 -2.42
CA ALA A 119 -4.00 17.11 -2.61
C ALA A 119 -4.79 16.94 -3.91
N SER A 120 -4.10 16.68 -5.04
CA SER A 120 -4.72 16.49 -6.36
C SER A 120 -5.72 15.33 -6.36
N ARG A 121 -5.40 14.24 -5.65
CA ARG A 121 -6.31 13.12 -5.45
C ARG A 121 -7.52 13.51 -4.61
N LEU A 122 -7.32 14.22 -3.49
CA LEU A 122 -8.42 14.68 -2.63
C LEU A 122 -9.37 15.60 -3.40
N MET A 123 -8.85 16.46 -4.27
CA MET A 123 -9.65 17.29 -5.18
C MET A 123 -10.49 16.44 -6.14
N THR A 124 -9.92 15.36 -6.70
CA THR A 124 -10.66 14.42 -7.58
C THR A 124 -11.78 13.72 -6.83
N LEU A 125 -11.64 13.53 -5.52
CA LEU A 125 -12.66 12.93 -4.65
C LEU A 125 -13.62 13.96 -4.06
N HIS A 126 -13.52 15.24 -4.43
CA HIS A 126 -14.29 16.35 -3.86
C HIS A 126 -14.04 16.61 -2.35
N HIS A 127 -12.93 16.12 -1.81
CA HIS A 127 -12.48 16.38 -0.43
C HIS A 127 -11.68 17.70 -0.39
N PHE A 128 -12.32 18.81 -0.76
CA PHE A 128 -11.63 20.09 -0.97
C PHE A 128 -11.01 20.67 0.30
N THR A 129 -11.67 20.50 1.45
CA THR A 129 -11.16 20.99 2.75
C THR A 129 -9.85 20.28 3.11
N GLU A 130 -9.82 18.95 3.05
CA GLU A 130 -8.60 18.17 3.31
C GLU A 130 -7.51 18.49 2.27
N ALA A 131 -7.89 18.71 1.01
CA ALA A 131 -6.95 19.08 -0.05
C ALA A 131 -6.29 20.45 0.21
N ARG A 132 -7.03 21.40 0.77
CA ARG A 132 -6.49 22.71 1.18
C ARG A 132 -5.56 22.55 2.36
N GLU A 133 -5.97 21.85 3.41
CA GLU A 133 -5.16 21.65 4.62
C GLU A 133 -3.81 21.00 4.32
N ILE A 134 -3.77 20.05 3.37
CA ILE A 134 -2.51 19.42 2.98
C ILE A 134 -1.67 20.27 2.02
N ALA A 135 -2.19 21.36 1.46
CA ALA A 135 -1.47 22.23 0.52
C ALA A 135 -0.98 23.55 1.15
N GLU A 136 -1.48 23.92 2.34
CA GLU A 136 -1.05 25.08 3.14
C GLU A 136 0.24 24.85 3.92
#